data_AF-A0A1H7XB60-F1
#
_entry.id   AF-A0A1H7XB60-F1
#
_cell.length_a   1.000
_cell.length_b   1.000
_cell.length_c   1.000
_cell.angle_alpha   90.00
_cell.angle_beta   90.00
_cell.angle_gamma   90.00
#
_symmetry.space_group_name_H-M   'P 1'
#
loop_
_entity.id
_entity.type
_entity.pdbx_description
1 polymer ?
#
loop_
_entity_poly.entity_id
_entity_poly.type
_entity_poly.pdbx_seq_one_letter_code
_entity_poly.pdbx_strand_id
1 'polypeptide(L)'
;MYEKMVDYRYFGIVLLTVGAFFYLGIIIPSAVQSASDIYISTAASTGSLLLSIVFFRLSKSLRKQLIETEEGMEYISKQKRP
;
A
#
# COMPACT_ATOMS: atom_id res chain seq x y z
N MET A 1 -4.08 2.12 -18.75
CA MET A 1 -3.26 1.14 -17.98
C MET A 1 -2.32 1.81 -16.97
N TYR A 2 -1.70 2.96 -17.31
CA TYR A 2 -0.82 3.70 -16.40
C TYR A 2 -1.52 4.28 -15.16
N GLU A 3 -2.67 4.96 -15.33
CA GLU A 3 -3.44 5.50 -14.19
C GLU A 3 -3.80 4.40 -13.18
N LYS A 4 -4.31 3.25 -13.66
CA LYS A 4 -4.54 2.07 -12.82
C LYS A 4 -3.31 1.62 -12.03
N MET A 5 -2.12 1.67 -12.64
CA MET A 5 -0.87 1.30 -11.97
C MET A 5 -0.50 2.29 -10.86
N VAL A 6 -0.69 3.58 -11.13
CA VAL A 6 -0.48 4.67 -10.17
C VAL A 6 -1.47 4.55 -9.01
N ASP A 7 -2.74 4.28 -9.29
CA ASP A 7 -3.77 4.02 -8.27
C ASP A 7 -3.40 2.86 -7.37
N TYR A 8 -2.99 1.71 -7.92
CA TYR A 8 -2.57 0.57 -7.09
C TYR A 8 -1.35 0.89 -6.22
N ARG A 9 -0.44 1.75 -6.70
CA ARG A 9 0.71 2.21 -5.90
C ARG A 9 0.26 3.10 -4.75
N TYR A 10 -0.59 4.09 -5.02
CA TYR A 10 -1.13 4.97 -3.97
C TYR A 10 -1.99 4.20 -2.97
N PHE A 11 -2.80 3.25 -3.44
CA PHE A 11 -3.59 2.38 -2.58
C PHE A 11 -2.70 1.57 -1.65
N GLY A 12 -1.60 1.00 -2.16
CA GLY A 12 -0.59 0.33 -1.35
C GLY A 12 0.03 1.24 -0.28
N ILE A 13 0.36 2.49 -0.63
CA ILE A 13 0.93 3.48 0.31
C ILE A 13 -0.09 3.84 1.39
N VAL A 14 -1.34 4.16 1.02
CA VAL A 14 -2.41 4.50 1.97
C VAL A 14 -2.66 3.35 2.93
N LEU A 15 -2.72 2.12 2.42
CA LEU A 15 -2.94 0.95 3.25
C LEU A 15 -1.78 0.67 4.22
N LEU A 16 -0.54 0.95 3.79
CA LEU A 16 0.64 0.88 4.65
C LEU A 16 0.59 1.93 5.76
N THR A 17 0.21 3.16 5.42
CA THR A 17 0.06 4.26 6.38
C THR A 17 -1.02 3.94 7.40
N VAL A 18 -2.18 3.45 6.98
CA VAL A 18 -3.26 3.00 7.87
C VAL A 18 -2.78 1.90 8.82
N GLY A 19 -2.04 0.91 8.33
CA GLY A 19 -1.44 -0.13 9.16
C GLY A 19 -0.44 0.41 10.19
N ALA A 20 0.39 1.38 9.79
CA ALA A 20 1.32 2.04 10.70
C ALA A 20 0.60 2.82 11.82
N PHE A 21 -0.51 3.50 11.51
CA PHE A 21 -1.35 4.15 12.51
C PHE A 21 -2.02 3.15 13.47
N PHE A 22 -2.50 2.02 12.96
CA PHE A 22 -3.01 0.96 13.83
C PHE A 22 -1.93 0.41 14.75
N TYR A 23 -0.70 0.23 14.25
CA TYR A 23 0.44 -0.19 15.07
C TYR A 23 0.80 0.84 16.15
N LEU A 24 0.80 2.14 15.82
CA LEU A 24 1.00 3.21 16.80
C LEU A 24 -0.09 3.20 17.88
N GLY A 25 -1.34 2.93 17.51
CA GLY A 25 -2.46 2.81 18.45
C GLY A 25 -2.31 1.64 19.45
N ILE A 26 -1.64 0.55 19.06
CA ILE A 26 -1.31 -0.58 19.95
C ILE A 26 -0.19 -0.22 20.91
N ILE A 27 0.82 0.52 20.43
CA ILE A 27 1.99 0.90 21.24
C ILE A 27 1.63 1.85 22.38
N ILE A 28 0.55 2.64 22.26
CA ILE A 28 0.11 3.56 23.31
C ILE A 28 -0.71 2.77 24.35
N PRO A 29 -0.15 2.45 25.52
CA PRO A 29 -0.90 1.70 26.53
C PRO A 29 -1.99 2.61 27.11
N SER A 30 -3.24 2.23 26.92
CA SER A 30 -4.38 2.86 27.60
C SER A 30 -4.85 1.94 28.73
N ALA A 31 -5.17 2.51 29.89
CA ALA A 31 -5.59 1.76 31.09
C ALA A 31 -6.87 0.90 30.91
N VAL A 32 -7.52 0.97 29.75
CA VAL A 32 -8.79 0.30 29.42
C VAL A 32 -8.62 -0.74 28.30
N GLN A 33 -7.39 -0.99 27.83
CA GLN A 33 -7.17 -1.87 26.68
C GLN A 33 -7.29 -3.34 27.10
N SER A 34 -8.36 -4.01 26.65
CA SER A 34 -8.55 -5.43 26.91
C SER A 34 -7.60 -6.25 26.03
N ALA A 35 -7.21 -7.45 26.47
CA ALA A 35 -6.35 -8.35 25.67
C ALA A 35 -6.93 -8.65 24.27
N SER A 36 -8.26 -8.65 24.14
CA SER A 36 -8.97 -8.77 22.87
C SER A 36 -8.75 -7.58 21.93
N ASP A 37 -8.75 -6.35 22.45
CA ASP A 37 -8.55 -5.13 21.64
C ASP A 37 -7.15 -5.11 21.03
N ILE A 38 -6.15 -5.52 21.81
CA ILE A 38 -4.76 -5.66 21.35
C ILE A 38 -4.68 -6.70 20.23
N TYR A 39 -5.34 -7.85 20.38
CA TYR A 39 -5.29 -8.92 19.38
C TYR A 39 -5.96 -8.51 18.07
N ILE A 40 -7.12 -7.85 18.14
CA ILE A 40 -7.87 -7.38 16.97
C ILE A 40 -7.10 -6.28 16.22
N SER A 41 -6.56 -5.30 16.94
CA SER A 41 -5.77 -4.21 16.35
C SER A 41 -4.46 -4.74 15.75
N THR A 42 -3.79 -5.70 16.41
CA THR A 42 -2.59 -6.36 15.88
C THR A 42 -2.90 -7.14 14.61
N ALA A 43 -4.01 -7.87 14.58
CA ALA A 43 -4.47 -8.59 13.40
C ALA A 43 -4.82 -7.63 12.24
N ALA A 44 -5.46 -6.49 12.54
CA ALA A 44 -5.80 -5.46 11.55
C ALA A 44 -4.53 -4.78 10.98
N SER A 45 -3.57 -4.45 11.84
CA SER A 45 -2.27 -3.89 11.44
C SER A 45 -1.50 -4.88 10.54
N THR A 46 -1.38 -6.14 10.97
CA THR A 46 -0.71 -7.19 10.18
C THR A 46 -1.43 -7.46 8.85
N GLY A 47 -2.76 -7.51 8.86
CA GLY A 47 -3.58 -7.70 7.67
C GLY A 47 -3.42 -6.55 6.66
N SER A 48 -3.48 -5.31 7.12
CA SER A 48 -3.28 -4.12 6.27
C SER A 48 -1.87 -4.08 5.67
N LEU A 49 -0.84 -4.49 6.43
CA LEU A 49 0.53 -4.60 5.94
C LEU A 49 0.65 -5.66 4.85
N LEU A 50 0.12 -6.88 5.08
CA LEU A 50 0.11 -7.94 4.08
C LEU A 50 -0.62 -7.52 2.80
N LEU A 51 -1.78 -6.89 2.95
CA LEU A 51 -2.58 -6.42 1.82
C LEU A 51 -1.84 -5.31 1.05
N SER A 52 -1.14 -4.41 1.74
CA SER A 52 -0.27 -3.41 1.12
C SER A 52 0.82 -4.05 0.27
N ILE A 53 1.51 -5.08 0.79
CA ILE A 53 2.55 -5.81 0.06
C ILE A 53 1.98 -6.44 -1.22
N VAL A 54 0.77 -6.99 -1.17
CA VAL A 54 0.07 -7.55 -2.34
C VAL A 54 -0.20 -6.45 -3.38
N PHE A 55 -0.72 -5.29 -2.97
CA PHE A 55 -0.95 -4.16 -3.89
C PHE A 55 0.37 -3.62 -4.49
N PHE A 56 1.45 -3.58 -3.71
CA PHE A 56 2.78 -3.22 -4.23
C PHE A 56 3.31 -4.24 -5.24
N ARG A 57 3.08 -5.54 -5.03
CA ARG A 57 3.43 -6.61 -5.99
C ARG A 57 2.62 -6.48 -7.28
N LEU A 58 1.31 -6.23 -7.18
CA LEU A 58 0.43 -5.98 -8.32
C LEU A 58 0.88 -4.74 -9.11
N SER A 59 1.17 -3.63 -8.44
CA SER A 59 1.69 -2.42 -9.08
C SER A 59 3.03 -2.67 -9.79
N LYS A 60 3.94 -3.43 -9.18
CA LYS A 60 5.20 -3.84 -9.84
C LYS A 60 4.98 -4.72 -11.07
N SER A 61 4.03 -5.66 -11.00
CA SER A 61 3.68 -6.52 -12.13
C SER A 61 3.09 -5.71 -13.29
N LEU A 62 2.17 -4.79 -12.99
CA LEU A 62 1.58 -3.88 -13.98
C LEU A 62 2.62 -2.95 -14.59
N ARG A 63 3.59 -2.46 -13.80
CA ARG A 63 4.73 -1.70 -14.30
C ARG A 63 5.56 -2.47 -15.32
N LYS A 64 5.80 -3.75 -15.04
CA LYS A 64 6.58 -4.61 -15.92
C LYS A 64 5.87 -4.78 -17.26
N GLN A 65 4.57 -5.04 -17.24
CA GLN A 65 3.74 -5.11 -18.46
C GLN A 65 3.69 -3.78 -19.22
N LEU A 66 3.65 -2.65 -18.51
CA LEU A 66 3.70 -1.33 -19.14
C LEU A 66 5.02 -1.03 -19.85
N ILE A 67 6.15 -1.47 -19.28
CA ILE A 67 7.48 -1.26 -19.88
C ILE A 67 7.64 -2.14 -21.13
N GLU A 68 6.98 -3.30 -21.18
CA GLU A 68 6.93 -4.15 -22.37
C GLU A 68 6.07 -3.57 -23.51
N THR A 69 5.23 -2.56 -23.23
CA THR A 69 4.37 -1.92 -24.24
C THR A 69 4.91 -0.55 -24.63
N GLU A 70 5.07 -0.30 -25.93
CA GLU A 70 5.62 0.96 -26.48
C GLU A 70 4.88 2.22 -25.99
N GLU A 71 3.56 2.13 -25.82
CA GLU A 71 2.70 3.20 -25.27
C GLU A 71 3.02 3.55 -23.81
N GLY A 72 3.44 2.56 -23.00
CA GLY A 72 3.79 2.77 -21.59
C GLY A 72 5.11 3.52 -21.41
N MET A 73 6.07 3.30 -22.30
CA MET A 73 7.35 4.02 -22.35
C MET A 73 7.17 5.49 -22.74
N GLU A 74 6.29 5.77 -23.70
CA GLU A 74 6.03 7.14 -24.17
C GLU A 74 5.40 8.02 -23.07
N TYR A 75 4.46 7.47 -22.28
CA TYR A 75 3.84 8.18 -21.16
C TYR A 75 4.80 8.41 -19.97
N ILE A 76 5.63 7.42 -19.61
CA ILE A 76 6.66 7.59 -18.57
C ILE A 76 7.67 8.68 -18.99
N SER A 77 7.99 8.78 -20.29
CA SER A 77 8.89 9.81 -20.82
C SER A 77 8.28 11.22 -20.80
N LYS A 78 6.96 11.35 -21.04
CA LYS A 78 6.24 12.63 -20.98
C LYS A 78 6.13 13.18 -19.55
N GLN A 79 5.90 12.34 -18.54
CA GLN A 79 5.83 12.80 -17.14
C GLN A 79 7.21 13.23 -16.58
N LYS A 80 8.31 12.80 -17.22
CA LYS A 80 9.68 13.15 -16.80
C LYS A 80 10.18 14.48 -17.38
N ARG A 81 9.42 15.13 -18.27
CA ARG A 81 9.76 16.45 -18.77
C ARG A 81 9.15 17.52 -17.85
N PRO A 82 9.97 18.38 -17.23
CA PRO A 82 9.49 19.49 -16.41
C PRO A 82 8.71 20.50 -17.23
#